data_AF-A0A926DRK9-F1
#
_entry.id   AF-A0A926DRK9-F1
#
_cell.length_a   1.000
_cell.length_b   1.000
_cell.length_c   1.000
_cell.angle_alpha   90.00
_cell.angle_beta   90.00
_cell.angle_gamma   90.00
#
_symmetry.space_group_name_H-M   'P 1'
#
loop_
_entity.id
_entity.type
_entity.pdbx_description
1 polymer ?
#
loop_
_entity_poly.entity_id
_entity_poly.type
_entity_poly.pdbx_seq_one_letter_code
_entity_poly.pdbx_strand_id
1 'polypeptide(L)'
;MKEIKVQINPCLELMNSILLTSRYNELTKPYIGYGLMTDTENEYTDSIKSFFQNYKNHKIYEVIENMIPHGFTFSRPVEIALSLDSRELSIRFPLSPLCIEYSGGIIKINELLELLKDFVKESNYFRFYESKLYFYDAYIRKANQTVRSNPFVSILENEFGKQQNSYNYVISSLMKGNFGICFQNSVTKKADIFSVFSSDDFSLSPAILLHEYSHSFINPLTEKYHDIVQKYQGTYEILAKYKLPNYLSGYEGWEECVNEHLVRAMTIYILRKCQYTELADQLLNNDLYCGYRYIPQILERYKYYDSNRNLYANFEHYYPILLNVFSNYITSAE
;
A
#
# COMPACT_ATOMS: atom_id res chain seq x y z
N MET A 1 18.15 -15.64 6.73
CA MET A 1 17.04 -15.28 5.83
C MET A 1 16.33 -14.09 6.47
N LYS A 2 15.87 -13.09 5.72
CA LYS A 2 15.15 -11.96 6.30
C LYS A 2 13.72 -12.39 6.65
N GLU A 3 13.26 -12.00 7.83
CA GLU A 3 11.90 -12.28 8.31
C GLU A 3 11.02 -11.04 8.18
N ILE A 4 9.72 -11.26 8.01
CA ILE A 4 8.71 -10.20 7.97
C ILE A 4 8.42 -9.75 9.40
N LYS A 5 8.56 -8.45 9.67
CA LYS A 5 8.30 -7.85 10.98
C LYS A 5 6.83 -7.45 11.10
N VAL A 6 6.05 -8.29 11.77
CA VAL A 6 4.64 -8.01 12.10
C VAL A 6 4.58 -7.02 13.28
N GLN A 7 3.89 -5.90 13.12
CA GLN A 7 3.86 -4.83 14.14
C GLN A 7 2.60 -3.95 14.06
N ILE A 8 2.35 -3.24 15.16
CA ILE A 8 1.50 -2.04 15.18
C ILE A 8 2.44 -0.85 15.23
N ASN A 9 2.26 0.14 14.34
CA ASN A 9 3.14 1.30 14.31
C ASN A 9 2.52 2.45 15.14
N PRO A 10 3.22 2.97 16.18
CA PRO A 10 2.66 3.98 17.07
C PRO A 10 2.38 5.32 16.38
N CYS A 11 3.23 5.74 15.43
CA CYS A 11 3.03 6.98 14.68
C CYS A 11 1.82 6.86 13.74
N LEU A 12 1.63 5.68 13.14
CA LEU A 12 0.48 5.40 12.29
C LEU A 12 -0.82 5.38 13.10
N GLU A 13 -0.82 4.74 14.28
CA GLU A 13 -2.00 4.72 15.14
C GLU A 13 -2.35 6.11 15.68
N LEU A 14 -1.34 6.92 16.02
CA LEU A 14 -1.54 8.34 16.36
C LEU A 14 -2.23 9.10 15.22
N MET A 15 -1.65 9.04 14.02
CA MET A 15 -2.20 9.71 12.83
C MET A 15 -3.63 9.24 12.58
N ASN A 16 -3.87 7.93 12.54
CA ASN A 16 -5.19 7.38 12.26
C ASN A 16 -6.21 7.66 13.36
N SER A 17 -5.79 7.73 14.63
CA SER A 17 -6.69 8.12 15.72
C SER A 17 -7.17 9.56 15.53
N ILE A 18 -6.27 10.48 15.17
CA ILE A 18 -6.63 11.88 14.88
C ILE A 18 -7.53 11.95 13.64
N LEU A 19 -7.21 11.22 12.57
CA LEU A 19 -8.04 11.20 11.36
C LEU A 19 -9.44 10.66 11.67
N LEU A 20 -9.56 9.58 12.44
CA LEU A 20 -10.84 8.98 12.86
C LEU A 20 -11.72 9.96 13.64
N THR A 21 -11.12 10.78 14.49
CA THR A 21 -11.86 11.70 15.38
C THR A 21 -12.01 13.11 14.82
N SER A 22 -11.49 13.36 13.62
CA SER A 22 -11.65 14.60 12.86
C SER A 22 -12.81 14.51 11.85
N ARG A 23 -13.02 15.56 11.05
CA ARG A 23 -13.99 15.55 9.94
C ARG A 23 -13.45 14.86 8.68
N TYR A 24 -12.38 14.07 8.78
CA TYR A 24 -11.74 13.45 7.60
C TYR A 24 -12.71 12.66 6.72
N ASN A 25 -13.50 11.74 7.28
CA ASN A 25 -14.52 11.02 6.51
C ASN A 25 -15.60 11.95 5.93
N GLU A 26 -16.02 12.98 6.67
CA GLU A 26 -17.01 13.95 6.20
C GLU A 26 -16.48 14.72 4.96
N LEU A 27 -15.22 15.13 5.00
CA LEU A 27 -14.60 15.95 3.97
C LEU A 27 -14.15 15.15 2.75
N THR A 28 -13.73 13.89 2.90
CA THR A 28 -13.25 13.08 1.76
C THR A 28 -14.37 12.34 1.04
N LYS A 29 -15.42 11.90 1.74
CA LYS A 29 -16.47 11.04 1.18
C LYS A 29 -17.21 11.63 -0.04
N PRO A 30 -17.49 12.95 -0.13
CA PRO A 30 -18.12 13.52 -1.32
C PRO A 30 -17.31 13.34 -2.62
N TYR A 31 -15.98 13.31 -2.50
CA TYR A 31 -15.08 13.19 -3.65
C TYR A 31 -14.65 11.74 -3.92
N ILE A 32 -14.52 10.93 -2.86
CA ILE A 32 -14.04 9.55 -2.93
C ILE A 32 -15.19 8.53 -3.08
N GLY A 33 -16.40 8.88 -2.64
CA GLY A 33 -17.58 8.01 -2.63
C GLY A 33 -17.71 7.14 -1.37
N TYR A 34 -16.67 7.05 -0.53
CA TYR A 34 -16.70 6.33 0.74
C TYR A 34 -15.78 6.97 1.80
N GLY A 35 -15.98 6.62 3.08
CA GLY A 35 -15.13 7.09 4.18
C GLY A 35 -13.82 6.29 4.25
N LEU A 36 -12.69 6.98 4.41
CA LEU A 36 -11.34 6.41 4.45
C LEU A 36 -10.92 5.86 5.82
N MET A 37 -11.60 6.28 6.90
CA MET A 37 -11.49 5.70 8.24
C MET A 37 -12.63 4.73 8.49
N THR A 38 -12.42 3.81 9.43
CA THR A 38 -13.44 2.83 9.84
C THR A 38 -14.70 3.51 10.37
N ASP A 39 -15.85 2.97 10.00
CA ASP A 39 -17.15 3.33 10.59
C ASP A 39 -17.59 2.29 11.64
N THR A 40 -16.75 1.27 11.91
CA THR A 40 -17.05 0.23 12.90
C THR A 40 -17.00 0.81 14.30
N GLU A 41 -18.03 0.54 15.10
CA GLU A 41 -18.06 0.86 16.52
C GLU A 41 -17.76 -0.39 17.34
N ASN A 42 -16.72 -0.30 18.16
CA ASN A 42 -16.27 -1.34 19.08
C ASN A 42 -15.51 -0.71 20.26
N GLU A 43 -15.14 -1.54 21.24
CA GLU A 43 -14.42 -1.09 22.44
C GLU A 43 -13.17 -0.25 22.13
N TYR A 44 -12.43 -0.59 21.07
CA TYR A 44 -11.23 0.13 20.69
C TYR A 44 -11.55 1.52 20.10
N THR A 45 -12.41 1.59 19.09
CA THR A 45 -12.81 2.87 18.48
C THR A 45 -13.52 3.78 19.48
N ASP A 46 -14.32 3.21 20.38
CA ASP A 46 -15.00 3.96 21.43
C ASP A 46 -14.00 4.53 22.43
N SER A 47 -13.00 3.73 22.83
CA SER A 47 -11.94 4.21 23.72
C SER A 47 -11.11 5.35 23.10
N ILE A 48 -10.86 5.30 21.78
CA ILE A 48 -10.21 6.39 21.04
C ILE A 48 -11.12 7.62 21.04
N LYS A 49 -12.38 7.49 20.59
CA LYS A 49 -13.33 8.60 20.56
C LYS A 49 -13.46 9.25 21.94
N SER A 50 -13.52 8.47 23.01
CA SER A 50 -13.55 8.95 24.40
C SER A 50 -12.27 9.69 24.80
N PHE A 51 -11.09 9.15 24.50
CA PHE A 51 -9.81 9.80 24.79
C PHE A 51 -9.69 11.17 24.11
N PHE A 52 -10.07 11.25 22.83
CA PHE A 52 -9.94 12.48 22.03
C PHE A 52 -11.02 13.53 22.33
N GLN A 53 -12.05 13.21 23.12
CA GLN A 53 -13.10 14.20 23.43
C GLN A 53 -12.57 15.46 24.11
N ASN A 54 -11.56 15.31 24.97
CA ASN A 54 -10.95 16.42 25.71
C ASN A 54 -10.09 17.33 24.81
N TYR A 55 -9.77 16.90 23.59
CA TYR A 55 -8.86 17.61 22.69
C TYR A 55 -9.52 18.06 21.40
N LYS A 56 -10.87 18.06 21.31
CA LYS A 56 -11.64 18.44 20.10
C LYS A 56 -11.30 19.82 19.53
N ASN A 57 -10.80 20.73 20.36
CA ASN A 57 -10.41 22.09 19.95
C ASN A 57 -8.91 22.23 19.65
N HIS A 58 -8.15 21.13 19.64
CA HIS A 58 -6.72 21.16 19.36
C HIS A 58 -6.48 21.56 17.89
N LYS A 59 -5.53 22.48 17.64
CA LYS A 59 -5.24 23.05 16.30
C LYS A 59 -4.89 22.00 15.24
N ILE A 60 -4.46 20.81 15.66
CA ILE A 60 -4.15 19.69 14.75
C ILE A 60 -5.30 19.34 13.81
N TYR A 61 -6.55 19.44 14.27
CA TYR A 61 -7.72 19.14 13.44
C TYR A 61 -7.87 20.14 12.30
N GLU A 62 -7.72 21.44 12.60
CA GLU A 62 -7.75 22.50 11.59
C GLU A 62 -6.66 22.29 10.53
N VAL A 63 -5.43 21.95 10.95
CA VAL A 63 -4.32 21.74 10.00
C VAL A 63 -4.55 20.52 9.11
N ILE A 64 -4.98 19.39 9.67
CA ILE A 64 -5.29 18.19 8.89
C ILE A 64 -6.42 18.45 7.90
N GLU A 65 -7.51 19.09 8.34
CA GLU A 65 -8.65 19.40 7.48
C GLU A 65 -8.26 20.31 6.31
N ASN A 66 -7.36 21.28 6.56
CA ASN A 66 -6.81 22.16 5.52
C ASN A 66 -5.83 21.46 4.56
N MET A 67 -5.27 20.31 4.93
CA MET A 67 -4.41 19.52 4.03
C MET A 67 -5.23 18.66 3.06
N ILE A 68 -6.49 18.32 3.38
CA ILE A 68 -7.33 17.45 2.54
C ILE A 68 -7.54 18.00 1.13
N PRO A 69 -7.89 19.29 0.92
CA PRO A 69 -8.05 19.85 -0.42
C PRO A 69 -6.77 19.80 -1.28
N HIS A 70 -5.60 19.66 -0.65
CA HIS A 70 -4.33 19.49 -1.36
C HIS A 70 -4.04 18.03 -1.73
N GLY A 71 -4.89 17.07 -1.34
CA GLY A 71 -4.71 15.65 -1.65
C GLY A 71 -4.16 14.81 -0.50
N PHE A 72 -4.26 15.30 0.75
CA PHE A 72 -3.89 14.56 1.96
C PHE A 72 -4.92 13.46 2.25
N THR A 73 -4.91 12.44 1.40
CA THR A 73 -5.83 11.31 1.37
C THR A 73 -5.06 10.00 1.13
N PHE A 74 -5.72 8.84 1.31
CA PHE A 74 -5.16 7.52 1.02
C PHE A 74 -3.78 7.28 1.65
N SER A 75 -2.76 7.06 0.82
CA SER A 75 -1.39 6.73 1.22
C SER A 75 -0.63 7.88 1.89
N ARG A 76 -1.06 9.14 1.72
CA ARG A 76 -0.30 10.33 2.16
C ARG A 76 -0.12 10.39 3.68
N PRO A 77 -1.19 10.35 4.50
CA PRO A 77 -1.03 10.28 5.96
C PRO A 77 -0.27 9.02 6.42
N VAL A 78 -0.44 7.90 5.71
CA VAL A 78 0.23 6.63 6.03
C VAL A 78 1.74 6.74 5.81
N GLU A 79 2.17 7.29 4.67
CA GLU A 79 3.57 7.51 4.33
C GLU A 79 4.22 8.46 5.34
N ILE A 80 3.59 9.60 5.62
CA ILE A 80 4.10 10.55 6.62
C ILE A 80 4.27 9.84 7.96
N ALA A 81 3.25 9.14 8.46
CA ALA A 81 3.33 8.48 9.76
C ALA A 81 4.44 7.41 9.84
N LEU A 82 4.57 6.56 8.81
CA LEU A 82 5.60 5.53 8.76
C LEU A 82 7.01 6.09 8.62
N SER A 83 7.14 7.29 8.05
CA SER A 83 8.40 7.99 7.89
C SER A 83 9.01 8.50 9.20
N LEU A 84 8.25 8.51 10.31
CA LEU A 84 8.67 9.13 11.57
C LEU A 84 9.44 8.18 12.49
N ASP A 85 10.36 8.74 13.29
CA ASP A 85 10.82 8.14 14.56
C ASP A 85 9.78 8.41 15.64
N SER A 86 9.36 7.38 16.39
CA SER A 86 8.26 7.49 17.35
C SER A 86 8.60 8.22 18.65
N ARG A 87 9.89 8.42 18.95
CA ARG A 87 10.32 9.16 20.16
C ARG A 87 10.31 10.66 19.89
N GLU A 88 10.83 11.04 18.73
CA GLU A 88 11.02 12.45 18.38
C GLU A 88 9.94 12.99 17.44
N LEU A 89 9.10 12.13 16.83
CA LEU A 89 8.15 12.48 15.78
C LEU A 89 8.78 13.30 14.64
N SER A 90 10.03 12.94 14.30
CA SER A 90 10.80 13.56 13.23
C SER A 90 10.96 12.59 12.06
N ILE A 91 11.06 13.15 10.85
CA ILE A 91 11.21 12.39 9.61
C ILE A 91 12.55 11.63 9.63
N ARG A 92 12.50 10.31 9.72
CA ARG A 92 13.66 9.40 9.58
C ARG A 92 13.81 8.82 8.18
N PHE A 93 12.72 8.75 7.42
CA PHE A 93 12.72 8.33 6.02
C PHE A 93 12.29 9.47 5.11
N PRO A 94 13.01 9.76 4.01
CA PRO A 94 12.62 10.83 3.11
C PRO A 94 11.24 10.53 2.50
N LEU A 95 10.38 11.56 2.48
CA LEU A 95 9.07 11.50 1.84
C LEU A 95 9.22 11.57 0.32
N SER A 96 8.30 10.91 -0.37
CA SER A 96 8.18 10.99 -1.82
C SER A 96 7.81 12.42 -2.25
N PRO A 97 8.25 12.86 -3.45
CA PRO A 97 7.84 14.17 -4.00
C PRO A 97 6.32 14.32 -4.04
N LEU A 98 5.61 13.26 -4.41
CA LEU A 98 4.16 13.22 -4.50
C LEU A 98 3.49 13.41 -3.12
N CYS A 99 4.02 12.75 -2.08
CA CYS A 99 3.53 12.94 -0.72
C CYS A 99 3.72 14.38 -0.25
N ILE A 100 4.87 14.99 -0.55
CA ILE A 100 5.16 16.39 -0.21
C ILE A 100 4.17 17.33 -0.93
N GLU A 101 4.03 17.16 -2.24
CA GLU A 101 3.14 17.98 -3.07
C GLU A 101 1.68 17.88 -2.60
N TYR A 102 1.15 16.65 -2.52
CA TYR A 102 -0.25 16.43 -2.15
C TYR A 102 -0.55 16.52 -0.64
N SER A 103 0.42 16.94 0.16
CA SER A 103 0.19 17.30 1.57
C SER A 103 0.29 18.82 1.79
N GLY A 104 0.28 19.62 0.71
CA GLY A 104 0.39 21.09 0.80
C GLY A 104 1.82 21.59 0.98
N GLY A 105 2.83 20.76 0.68
CA GLY A 105 4.25 21.10 0.75
C GLY A 105 4.91 20.83 2.10
N ILE A 106 6.25 20.81 2.10
CA ILE A 106 7.06 20.44 3.28
C ILE A 106 6.84 21.37 4.48
N ILE A 107 6.52 22.65 4.24
CA ILE A 107 6.21 23.62 5.31
C ILE A 107 4.95 23.19 6.07
N LYS A 108 3.91 22.76 5.35
CA LYS A 108 2.65 22.30 5.94
C LYS A 108 2.83 20.98 6.69
N ILE A 109 3.61 20.06 6.13
CA ILE A 109 4.01 18.82 6.81
C ILE A 109 4.74 19.14 8.12
N ASN A 110 5.71 20.04 8.11
CA ASN A 110 6.44 20.42 9.33
C ASN A 110 5.51 21.05 10.38
N GLU A 111 4.53 21.87 9.98
CA GLU A 111 3.49 22.39 10.89
C GLU A 111 2.69 21.23 11.53
N LEU A 112 2.29 20.23 10.75
CA LEU A 112 1.61 19.03 11.26
C LEU A 112 2.50 18.27 12.26
N LEU A 113 3.80 18.10 11.97
CA LEU A 113 4.71 17.37 12.86
C LEU A 113 4.90 18.07 14.21
N GLU A 114 5.01 19.41 14.23
CA GLU A 114 5.05 20.16 15.48
C GLU A 114 3.75 20.01 16.27
N LEU A 115 2.59 20.05 15.60
CA LEU A 115 1.30 19.82 16.25
C LEU A 115 1.12 18.39 16.76
N LEU A 116 1.70 17.38 16.10
CA LEU A 116 1.73 16.01 16.60
C LEU A 116 2.55 15.91 17.91
N LYS A 117 3.71 16.58 17.97
CA LYS A 117 4.53 16.63 19.19
C LYS A 117 3.80 17.32 20.34
N ASP A 118 3.19 18.48 20.06
CA ASP A 118 2.40 19.22 21.05
C ASP A 118 1.23 18.37 21.56
N PHE A 119 0.49 17.73 20.64
CA PHE A 119 -0.62 16.86 20.98
C PHE A 119 -0.19 15.68 21.86
N VAL A 120 0.89 14.97 21.50
CA VAL A 120 1.39 13.83 22.28
C VAL A 120 1.83 14.27 23.68
N LYS A 121 2.48 15.44 23.79
CA LYS A 121 2.92 15.99 25.07
C LYS A 121 1.75 16.39 25.96
N GLU A 122 0.73 17.06 25.41
CA GLU A 122 -0.44 17.51 26.16
C GLU A 122 -1.32 16.33 26.59
N SER A 123 -1.55 15.38 25.68
CA SER A 123 -2.51 14.30 25.89
C SER A 123 -1.96 13.05 26.56
N ASN A 124 -0.63 12.89 26.55
CA ASN A 124 0.04 11.64 26.90
C ASN A 124 -0.45 10.45 26.04
N TYR A 125 -0.68 10.69 24.75
CA TYR A 125 -1.28 9.72 23.81
C TYR A 125 -0.56 8.37 23.82
N PHE A 126 0.78 8.33 23.85
CA PHE A 126 1.48 7.05 23.77
C PHE A 126 1.25 6.15 25.00
N ARG A 127 1.00 6.71 26.18
CA ARG A 127 0.57 5.93 27.34
C ARG A 127 -0.84 5.35 27.13
N PHE A 128 -1.74 6.12 26.52
CA PHE A 128 -3.07 5.61 26.14
C PHE A 128 -2.95 4.49 25.10
N TYR A 129 -2.18 4.71 24.02
CA TYR A 129 -1.92 3.73 22.98
C TYR A 129 -1.37 2.41 23.53
N GLU A 130 -0.35 2.46 24.40
CA GLU A 130 0.22 1.28 25.05
C GLU A 130 -0.84 0.49 25.83
N SER A 131 -1.75 1.18 26.51
CA SER A 131 -2.86 0.55 27.25
C SER A 131 -3.88 -0.16 26.36
N LYS A 132 -3.88 0.10 25.05
CA LYS A 132 -4.84 -0.45 24.07
C LYS A 132 -4.26 -1.49 23.13
N LEU A 133 -2.96 -1.77 23.20
CA LEU A 133 -2.30 -2.74 22.33
C LEU A 133 -2.92 -4.16 22.37
N TYR A 134 -3.52 -4.55 23.50
CA TYR A 134 -4.19 -5.86 23.65
C TYR A 134 -5.29 -6.09 22.62
N PHE A 135 -5.92 -5.02 22.11
CA PHE A 135 -6.93 -5.11 21.06
C PHE A 135 -6.39 -5.81 19.80
N TYR A 136 -5.09 -5.62 19.51
CA TYR A 136 -4.46 -6.16 18.31
C TYR A 136 -3.98 -7.61 18.43
N ASP A 137 -4.05 -8.23 19.62
CA ASP A 137 -3.48 -9.56 19.86
C ASP A 137 -3.97 -10.63 18.89
N ALA A 138 -5.27 -10.63 18.56
CA ALA A 138 -5.84 -11.57 17.62
C ALA A 138 -5.34 -11.34 16.18
N TYR A 139 -5.27 -10.08 15.75
CA TYR A 139 -4.79 -9.70 14.42
C TYR A 139 -3.30 -9.99 14.26
N ILE A 140 -2.49 -9.71 15.28
CA ILE A 140 -1.06 -10.04 15.31
C ILE A 140 -0.85 -11.55 15.26
N ARG A 141 -1.64 -12.36 15.97
CA ARG A 141 -1.58 -13.84 15.86
C ARG A 141 -1.89 -14.30 14.44
N LYS A 142 -2.97 -13.79 13.84
CA LYS A 142 -3.35 -14.13 12.46
C LYS A 142 -2.28 -13.72 11.44
N ALA A 143 -1.77 -12.49 11.53
CA ALA A 143 -0.70 -12.01 10.66
C ALA A 143 0.58 -12.85 10.82
N ASN A 144 0.95 -13.23 12.05
CA ASN A 144 2.08 -14.14 12.28
C ASN A 144 1.87 -15.53 11.67
N GLN A 145 0.64 -16.05 11.68
CA GLN A 145 0.30 -17.30 10.98
C GLN A 145 0.42 -17.14 9.48
N THR A 146 -0.10 -16.04 8.91
CA THR A 146 0.01 -15.70 7.49
C THR A 146 1.48 -15.63 7.08
N VAL A 147 2.31 -14.77 7.69
CA VAL A 147 3.71 -14.56 7.25
C VAL A 147 4.60 -15.80 7.40
N ARG A 148 4.22 -16.77 8.26
CA ARG A 148 4.96 -18.03 8.47
C ARG A 148 4.48 -19.17 7.57
N SER A 149 3.38 -19.00 6.83
CA SER A 149 2.81 -20.06 6.02
C SER A 149 3.70 -20.44 4.84
N ASN A 150 4.51 -19.50 4.35
CA ASN A 150 5.47 -19.67 3.27
C ASN A 150 6.68 -18.74 3.49
N PRO A 151 7.86 -19.04 2.90
CA PRO A 151 9.02 -18.18 2.96
C PRO A 151 8.90 -16.99 1.99
N PHE A 152 7.86 -16.16 2.15
CA PHE A 152 7.47 -15.12 1.19
C PHE A 152 8.61 -14.18 0.79
N VAL A 153 9.46 -13.77 1.75
CA VAL A 153 10.63 -12.92 1.45
C VAL A 153 11.56 -13.60 0.46
N SER A 154 11.94 -14.85 0.72
CA SER A 154 12.81 -15.60 -0.19
C SER A 154 12.17 -15.83 -1.54
N ILE A 155 10.86 -16.10 -1.58
CA ILE A 155 10.13 -16.28 -2.84
C ILE A 155 10.14 -14.99 -3.66
N LEU A 156 9.84 -13.84 -3.04
CA LEU A 156 9.89 -12.54 -3.69
C LEU A 156 11.31 -12.18 -4.14
N GLU A 157 12.32 -12.29 -3.27
CA GLU A 157 13.71 -11.95 -3.61
C GLU A 157 14.26 -12.85 -4.73
N ASN A 158 13.90 -14.14 -4.75
CA ASN A 158 14.26 -15.07 -5.83
C ASN A 158 13.50 -14.80 -7.13
N GLU A 159 12.24 -14.37 -7.03
CA GLU A 159 11.43 -14.02 -8.20
C GLU A 159 11.99 -12.80 -8.91
N PHE A 160 12.19 -11.73 -8.14
CA PHE A 160 12.68 -10.46 -8.67
C PHE A 160 14.20 -10.45 -8.89
N GLY A 161 14.95 -11.35 -8.27
CA GLY A 161 16.42 -11.33 -8.27
C GLY A 161 17.00 -10.11 -7.54
N LYS A 162 16.26 -9.58 -6.56
CA LYS A 162 16.60 -8.33 -5.84
C LYS A 162 16.26 -8.46 -4.36
N GLN A 163 17.22 -8.15 -3.51
CA GLN A 163 17.03 -8.12 -2.05
C GLN A 163 16.69 -6.72 -1.56
N GLN A 164 15.90 -6.63 -0.49
CA GLN A 164 15.46 -5.37 0.11
C GLN A 164 15.98 -5.21 1.53
N ASN A 165 15.94 -4.03 2.14
CA ASN A 165 16.54 -3.80 3.46
C ASN A 165 15.73 -4.51 4.55
N SER A 166 14.42 -4.27 4.58
CA SER A 166 13.49 -4.90 5.51
C SER A 166 12.09 -5.06 4.92
N TYR A 167 11.32 -5.97 5.51
CA TYR A 167 9.92 -6.23 5.19
C TYR A 167 9.09 -6.07 6.47
N ASN A 168 8.15 -5.15 6.45
CA ASN A 168 7.35 -4.77 7.60
C ASN A 168 5.88 -5.01 7.27
N TYR A 169 5.18 -5.67 8.17
CA TYR A 169 3.76 -5.98 8.08
C TYR A 169 3.07 -5.19 9.20
N VAL A 170 2.47 -4.07 8.83
CA VAL A 170 1.87 -3.12 9.77
C VAL A 170 0.36 -3.30 9.76
N ILE A 171 -0.26 -3.41 10.93
CA ILE A 171 -1.72 -3.53 11.05
C ILE A 171 -2.29 -2.26 11.65
N SER A 172 -3.42 -1.80 11.11
CA SER A 172 -4.25 -0.77 11.72
C SER A 172 -5.73 -1.09 11.50
N SER A 173 -6.52 -1.06 12.57
CA SER A 173 -7.99 -1.25 12.49
C SER A 173 -8.75 0.05 12.24
N LEU A 174 -8.05 1.18 12.14
CA LEU A 174 -8.66 2.51 12.11
C LEU A 174 -8.86 3.02 10.68
N MET A 175 -8.03 2.60 9.73
CA MET A 175 -8.14 2.96 8.32
C MET A 175 -8.96 1.93 7.54
N LYS A 176 -9.41 2.32 6.34
CA LYS A 176 -9.87 1.39 5.30
C LYS A 176 -8.85 1.35 4.17
N GLY A 177 -8.61 0.14 3.66
CA GLY A 177 -7.68 -0.12 2.57
C GLY A 177 -6.36 -0.69 3.06
N ASN A 178 -5.52 -1.02 2.08
CA ASN A 178 -4.19 -1.57 2.27
C ASN A 178 -3.20 -0.72 1.47
N PHE A 179 -1.96 -0.63 1.93
CA PHE A 179 -0.97 0.26 1.34
C PHE A 179 0.43 -0.34 1.33
N GLY A 180 1.07 -0.36 0.16
CA GLY A 180 2.49 -0.63 -0.01
C GLY A 180 3.31 0.66 -0.03
N ILE A 181 3.99 0.97 1.07
CA ILE A 181 4.89 2.11 1.20
C ILE A 181 6.33 1.60 1.22
N CYS A 182 7.22 2.22 0.44
CA CYS A 182 8.63 1.86 0.45
C CYS A 182 9.53 3.08 0.60
N PHE A 183 10.55 2.97 1.44
CA PHE A 183 11.56 4.01 1.63
C PHE A 183 12.90 3.49 1.13
N GLN A 184 13.33 3.98 -0.04
CA GLN A 184 14.58 3.54 -0.64
C GLN A 184 15.80 4.22 0.00
N ASN A 185 16.78 3.43 0.39
CA ASN A 185 18.08 3.95 0.79
C ASN A 185 18.85 4.44 -0.45
N SER A 186 19.22 5.72 -0.46
CA SER A 186 19.86 6.37 -1.61
C SER A 186 21.23 5.77 -1.98
N VAL A 187 21.94 5.19 -1.00
CA VAL A 187 23.28 4.59 -1.15
C VAL A 187 23.19 3.13 -1.56
N THR A 188 22.48 2.30 -0.79
CA THR A 188 22.44 0.85 -1.04
C THR A 188 21.42 0.44 -2.10
N LYS A 189 20.52 1.36 -2.49
CA LYS A 189 19.39 1.14 -3.39
C LYS A 189 18.37 0.10 -2.92
N LYS A 190 18.53 -0.43 -1.70
CA LYS A 190 17.57 -1.33 -1.04
C LYS A 190 16.51 -0.51 -0.32
N ALA A 191 15.27 -1.01 -0.29
CA ALA A 191 14.15 -0.34 0.36
C ALA A 191 13.80 -0.97 1.71
N ASP A 192 13.37 -0.14 2.66
CA ASP A 192 12.55 -0.57 3.78
C ASP A 192 11.09 -0.59 3.33
N ILE A 193 10.52 -1.80 3.22
CA ILE A 193 9.17 -2.01 2.69
C ILE A 193 8.20 -2.12 3.86
N PHE A 194 7.11 -1.36 3.80
CA PHE A 194 5.99 -1.38 4.72
C PHE A 194 4.72 -1.69 3.95
N SER A 195 4.12 -2.84 4.24
CA SER A 195 2.74 -3.09 3.84
C SER A 195 1.84 -2.90 5.03
N VAL A 196 0.85 -2.04 4.86
CA VAL A 196 -0.13 -1.66 5.87
C VAL A 196 -1.44 -2.34 5.55
N PHE A 197 -2.00 -3.01 6.55
CA PHE A 197 -3.21 -3.80 6.39
C PHE A 197 -4.32 -3.31 7.31
N SER A 198 -5.52 -3.21 6.74
CA SER A 198 -6.75 -3.19 7.53
C SER A 198 -6.89 -4.51 8.30
N SER A 199 -7.63 -4.50 9.41
CA SER A 199 -7.74 -5.66 10.30
C SER A 199 -8.83 -6.68 9.90
N ASP A 200 -9.36 -6.62 8.68
CA ASP A 200 -10.32 -7.60 8.20
C ASP A 200 -9.64 -8.86 7.66
N ASP A 201 -10.42 -9.93 7.52
CA ASP A 201 -9.88 -11.25 7.20
C ASP A 201 -9.24 -11.34 5.82
N PHE A 202 -9.74 -10.55 4.85
CA PHE A 202 -9.24 -10.52 3.49
C PHE A 202 -7.92 -9.73 3.42
N SER A 203 -7.85 -8.59 4.09
CA SER A 203 -6.63 -7.78 4.21
C SER A 203 -5.48 -8.54 4.86
N LEU A 204 -5.78 -9.40 5.85
CA LEU A 204 -4.75 -10.20 6.53
C LEU A 204 -4.33 -11.49 5.80
N SER A 205 -4.62 -11.60 4.49
CA SER A 205 -4.35 -12.78 3.67
C SER A 205 -2.98 -12.76 2.97
N PRO A 206 -2.44 -13.93 2.56
CA PRO A 206 -1.27 -14.00 1.69
C PRO A 206 -1.39 -13.22 0.39
N ALA A 207 -2.60 -13.09 -0.16
CA ALA A 207 -2.86 -12.39 -1.41
C ALA A 207 -2.53 -10.90 -1.30
N ILE A 208 -3.09 -10.23 -0.29
CA ILE A 208 -2.84 -8.80 -0.08
C ILE A 208 -1.39 -8.57 0.35
N LEU A 209 -0.80 -9.47 1.16
CA LEU A 209 0.63 -9.40 1.47
C LEU A 209 1.49 -9.36 0.21
N LEU A 210 1.26 -10.29 -0.72
CA LEU A 210 2.03 -10.38 -1.96
C LEU A 210 1.76 -9.20 -2.89
N HIS A 211 0.51 -8.71 -2.95
CA HIS A 211 0.12 -7.54 -3.73
C HIS A 211 0.89 -6.29 -3.26
N GLU A 212 0.78 -5.94 -1.98
CA GLU A 212 1.39 -4.74 -1.43
C GLU A 212 2.93 -4.79 -1.49
N TYR A 213 3.54 -5.97 -1.28
CA TYR A 213 4.98 -6.11 -1.45
C TYR A 213 5.44 -6.01 -2.90
N SER A 214 4.65 -6.50 -3.86
CA SER A 214 5.02 -6.46 -5.28
C SER A 214 5.16 -5.04 -5.83
N HIS A 215 4.38 -4.07 -5.33
CA HIS A 215 4.53 -2.66 -5.72
C HIS A 215 5.96 -2.14 -5.51
N SER A 216 6.62 -2.50 -4.40
CA SER A 216 7.99 -2.06 -4.10
C SER A 216 9.05 -2.60 -5.07
N PHE A 217 8.72 -3.63 -5.84
CA PHE A 217 9.59 -4.18 -6.87
C PHE A 217 9.22 -3.71 -8.28
N ILE A 218 7.93 -3.51 -8.55
CA ILE A 218 7.41 -3.21 -9.89
C ILE A 218 7.36 -1.71 -10.17
N ASN A 219 6.81 -0.89 -9.26
CA ASN A 219 6.64 0.55 -9.50
C ASN A 219 7.98 1.24 -9.87
N PRO A 220 9.11 0.98 -9.18
CA PRO A 220 10.39 1.58 -9.57
C PRO A 220 10.88 1.16 -10.97
N LEU A 221 10.44 0.02 -11.50
CA LEU A 221 10.78 -0.42 -12.86
C LEU A 221 9.95 0.32 -13.90
N THR A 222 8.66 0.57 -13.62
CA THR A 222 7.82 1.42 -14.48
C THR A 222 8.41 2.82 -14.59
N GLU A 223 8.81 3.42 -13.47
CA GLU A 223 9.46 4.73 -13.45
C GLU A 223 10.80 4.70 -14.21
N LYS A 224 11.66 3.70 -13.93
CA LYS A 224 12.98 3.57 -14.58
C LYS A 224 12.87 3.38 -16.10
N TYR A 225 11.85 2.65 -16.56
CA TYR A 225 11.63 2.35 -17.97
C TYR A 225 10.47 3.15 -18.56
N HIS A 226 10.20 4.35 -18.02
CA HIS A 226 9.12 5.25 -18.42
C HIS A 226 8.98 5.38 -19.94
N ASP A 227 10.07 5.68 -20.66
CA ASP A 227 10.05 5.85 -22.12
C ASP A 227 9.56 4.61 -22.88
N ILE A 228 9.80 3.40 -22.35
CA ILE A 228 9.33 2.15 -22.95
C ILE A 228 7.85 1.94 -22.61
N VAL A 229 7.47 2.21 -21.36
CA VAL A 229 6.08 2.14 -20.89
C VAL A 229 5.19 3.06 -21.73
N GLN A 230 5.62 4.29 -21.97
CA GLN A 230 4.84 5.29 -22.71
C GLN A 230 4.63 4.96 -24.19
N LYS A 231 5.46 4.08 -24.80
CA LYS A 231 5.22 3.60 -26.17
C LYS A 231 3.88 2.89 -26.33
N TYR A 232 3.34 2.34 -25.23
CA TYR A 232 2.09 1.58 -25.22
C TYR A 232 0.92 2.36 -24.61
N GLN A 233 1.05 3.67 -24.38
CA GLN A 233 0.00 4.47 -23.73
C GLN A 233 -1.36 4.41 -24.44
N GLY A 234 -1.39 4.22 -25.77
CA GLY A 234 -2.62 4.06 -26.54
C GLY A 234 -3.47 2.85 -26.11
N THR A 235 -2.87 1.87 -25.42
CA THR A 235 -3.57 0.71 -24.85
C THR A 235 -4.48 1.11 -23.68
N TYR A 236 -4.22 2.25 -23.02
CA TYR A 236 -5.01 2.73 -21.89
C TYR A 236 -6.49 2.93 -22.24
N GLU A 237 -6.77 3.65 -23.34
CA GLU A 237 -8.15 3.95 -23.77
C GLU A 237 -8.92 2.68 -24.15
N ILE A 238 -8.23 1.67 -24.66
CA ILE A 238 -8.82 0.37 -24.97
C ILE A 238 -9.19 -0.35 -23.67
N LEU A 239 -8.28 -0.36 -22.70
CA LEU A 239 -8.49 -1.04 -21.43
C LEU A 239 -9.54 -0.40 -20.55
N ALA A 240 -9.61 0.94 -20.53
CA ALA A 240 -10.54 1.69 -19.71
C ALA A 240 -12.01 1.30 -20.00
N LYS A 241 -12.32 0.90 -21.24
CA LYS A 241 -13.67 0.46 -21.66
C LYS A 241 -14.14 -0.83 -20.97
N TYR A 242 -13.22 -1.64 -20.46
CA TYR A 242 -13.55 -2.89 -19.78
C TYR A 242 -13.70 -2.74 -18.27
N LYS A 243 -13.40 -1.56 -17.71
CA LYS A 243 -13.55 -1.30 -16.28
C LYS A 243 -15.03 -1.18 -15.93
N LEU A 244 -15.37 -1.68 -14.74
CA LEU A 244 -16.72 -1.50 -14.22
C LEU A 244 -16.95 -0.01 -13.94
N PRO A 245 -18.15 0.55 -14.20
CA PRO A 245 -18.43 1.98 -14.12
C PRO A 245 -18.06 2.67 -12.78
N ASN A 246 -17.94 1.92 -11.69
CA ASN A 246 -17.60 2.41 -10.36
C ASN A 246 -16.33 1.77 -9.77
N TYR A 247 -15.49 1.16 -10.62
CA TYR A 247 -14.25 0.51 -10.20
C TYR A 247 -13.09 0.99 -11.07
N LEU A 248 -12.56 2.17 -10.75
CA LEU A 248 -11.43 2.81 -11.46
C LEU A 248 -10.09 2.63 -10.72
N SER A 249 -10.05 1.82 -9.67
CA SER A 249 -8.79 1.46 -8.99
C SER A 249 -7.78 0.99 -10.03
N GLY A 250 -6.57 1.53 -9.92
CA GLY A 250 -5.46 1.26 -10.82
C GLY A 250 -5.52 1.97 -12.17
N TYR A 251 -6.50 2.85 -12.41
CA TYR A 251 -6.70 3.54 -13.69
C TYR A 251 -6.75 5.06 -13.50
N GLU A 252 -5.91 5.58 -12.61
CA GLU A 252 -5.71 7.03 -12.45
C GLU A 252 -4.77 7.59 -13.54
N GLY A 253 -4.07 6.72 -14.25
CA GLY A 253 -3.23 7.02 -15.40
C GLY A 253 -2.64 5.75 -16.03
N TRP A 254 -1.93 5.90 -17.15
CA TRP A 254 -1.38 4.75 -17.87
C TRP A 254 -0.34 3.98 -17.06
N GLU A 255 0.56 4.67 -16.36
CA GLU A 255 1.59 4.02 -15.55
C GLU A 255 1.01 3.22 -14.39
N GLU A 256 0.01 3.79 -13.72
CA GLU A 256 -0.70 3.11 -12.64
C GLU A 256 -1.43 1.85 -13.17
N CYS A 257 -2.03 1.96 -14.36
CA CYS A 257 -2.64 0.83 -15.05
C CYS A 257 -1.62 -0.27 -15.33
N VAL A 258 -0.42 0.07 -15.80
CA VAL A 258 0.67 -0.90 -16.00
C VAL A 258 1.10 -1.55 -14.69
N ASN A 259 1.36 -0.74 -13.64
CA ASN A 259 1.76 -1.23 -12.32
C ASN A 259 0.76 -2.25 -11.77
N GLU A 260 -0.52 -1.90 -11.77
CA GLU A 260 -1.57 -2.73 -11.21
C GLU A 260 -1.77 -4.05 -11.96
N HIS A 261 -1.69 -4.04 -13.30
CA HIS A 261 -1.74 -5.29 -14.07
C HIS A 261 -0.56 -6.21 -13.72
N LEU A 262 0.65 -5.66 -13.64
CA LEU A 262 1.85 -6.45 -13.36
C LEU A 262 1.88 -6.97 -11.92
N VAL A 263 1.47 -6.14 -10.95
CA VAL A 263 1.37 -6.49 -9.52
C VAL A 263 0.31 -7.56 -9.28
N ARG A 264 -0.89 -7.40 -9.84
CA ARG A 264 -1.97 -8.40 -9.73
C ARG A 264 -1.57 -9.72 -10.34
N ALA A 265 -1.00 -9.70 -11.55
CA ALA A 265 -0.49 -10.91 -12.17
C ALA A 265 0.64 -11.55 -11.33
N MET A 266 1.54 -10.76 -10.73
CA MET A 266 2.63 -11.29 -9.91
C MET A 266 2.10 -11.95 -8.64
N THR A 267 1.09 -11.33 -8.04
CA THR A 267 0.37 -11.87 -6.88
C THR A 267 -0.20 -13.25 -7.20
N ILE A 268 -0.99 -13.36 -8.28
CA ILE A 268 -1.57 -14.62 -8.74
C ILE A 268 -0.47 -15.66 -9.02
N TYR A 269 0.62 -15.24 -9.67
CA TYR A 269 1.73 -16.10 -10.02
C TYR A 269 2.43 -16.69 -8.80
N ILE A 270 2.77 -15.86 -7.82
CA ILE A 270 3.44 -16.29 -6.59
C ILE A 270 2.49 -17.11 -5.71
N LEU A 271 1.21 -16.77 -5.63
CA LEU A 271 0.22 -17.58 -4.90
C LEU A 271 0.18 -19.03 -5.42
N ARG A 272 0.22 -19.22 -6.74
CA ARG A 272 0.31 -20.56 -7.34
C ARG A 272 1.60 -21.29 -6.94
N LYS A 273 2.75 -20.59 -6.91
CA LYS A 273 4.03 -21.15 -6.41
C LYS A 273 3.96 -21.54 -4.93
N CYS A 274 3.17 -20.84 -4.14
CA CYS A 274 2.93 -21.09 -2.72
C CYS A 274 1.81 -22.11 -2.45
N GLN A 275 1.34 -22.84 -3.47
CA GLN A 275 0.25 -23.81 -3.39
C GLN A 275 -1.12 -23.23 -2.99
N TYR A 276 -1.32 -21.91 -3.14
CA TYR A 276 -2.61 -21.24 -2.96
C TYR A 276 -3.41 -21.18 -4.28
N THR A 277 -3.54 -22.31 -4.97
CA THR A 277 -4.13 -22.35 -6.32
C THR A 277 -5.58 -21.86 -6.36
N GLU A 278 -6.43 -22.30 -5.43
CA GLU A 278 -7.84 -21.88 -5.39
C GLU A 278 -7.98 -20.37 -5.20
N LEU A 279 -7.22 -19.79 -4.26
CA LEU A 279 -7.20 -18.34 -4.04
C LEU A 279 -6.66 -17.60 -5.27
N ALA A 280 -5.62 -18.12 -5.92
CA ALA A 280 -5.08 -17.51 -7.14
C ALA A 280 -6.09 -17.51 -8.28
N ASP A 281 -6.88 -18.58 -8.44
CA ASP A 281 -7.90 -18.68 -9.48
C ASP A 281 -9.12 -17.79 -9.17
N GLN A 282 -9.51 -17.68 -7.90
CA GLN A 282 -10.53 -16.71 -7.45
C GLN A 282 -10.09 -15.27 -7.76
N LEU A 283 -8.85 -14.89 -7.47
CA LEU A 283 -8.32 -13.56 -7.77
C LEU A 283 -8.24 -13.30 -9.27
N LEU A 284 -7.77 -14.28 -10.06
CA LEU A 284 -7.75 -14.15 -11.52
C LEU A 284 -9.14 -13.87 -12.07
N ASN A 285 -10.15 -14.64 -11.64
CA ASN A 285 -11.53 -14.44 -12.09
C ASN A 285 -12.07 -13.06 -11.67
N ASN A 286 -11.79 -12.63 -10.44
CA ASN A 286 -12.19 -11.31 -9.96
C ASN A 286 -11.51 -10.18 -10.73
N ASP A 287 -10.20 -10.25 -10.95
CA ASP A 287 -9.47 -9.21 -11.68
C ASP A 287 -9.92 -9.12 -13.15
N LEU A 288 -10.20 -10.26 -13.79
CA LEU A 288 -10.76 -10.30 -15.14
C LEU A 288 -12.17 -9.67 -15.19
N TYR A 289 -13.01 -9.98 -14.20
CA TYR A 289 -14.32 -9.35 -14.04
C TYR A 289 -14.22 -7.83 -13.84
N CYS A 290 -13.22 -7.38 -13.07
CA CYS A 290 -12.90 -5.97 -12.86
C CYS A 290 -12.20 -5.29 -14.05
N GLY A 291 -11.98 -5.99 -15.17
CA GLY A 291 -11.47 -5.42 -16.42
C GLY A 291 -9.95 -5.46 -16.61
N TYR A 292 -9.18 -6.15 -15.77
CA TYR A 292 -7.72 -6.30 -15.91
C TYR A 292 -7.35 -7.35 -16.97
N ARG A 293 -7.68 -7.06 -18.23
CA ARG A 293 -7.72 -8.04 -19.33
C ARG A 293 -6.36 -8.63 -19.73
N TYR A 294 -5.24 -7.99 -19.41
CA TYR A 294 -3.90 -8.49 -19.78
C TYR A 294 -3.28 -9.48 -18.79
N ILE A 295 -3.91 -9.72 -17.63
CA ILE A 295 -3.35 -10.62 -16.62
C ILE A 295 -2.98 -12.01 -17.19
N PRO A 296 -3.82 -12.70 -17.99
CA PRO A 296 -3.46 -14.00 -18.54
C PRO A 296 -2.19 -13.98 -19.39
N GLN A 297 -2.03 -12.98 -20.26
CA GLN A 297 -0.85 -12.83 -21.10
C GLN A 297 0.40 -12.50 -20.27
N ILE A 298 0.25 -11.68 -19.23
CA ILE A 298 1.34 -11.37 -18.28
C ILE A 298 1.77 -12.64 -17.53
N LEU A 299 0.82 -13.47 -17.09
CA LEU A 299 1.13 -14.74 -16.42
C LEU A 299 1.94 -15.69 -17.33
N GLU A 300 1.65 -15.75 -18.63
CA GLU A 300 2.46 -16.52 -19.58
C GLU A 300 3.88 -15.95 -19.74
N ARG A 301 4.03 -14.61 -19.68
CA ARG A 301 5.35 -13.98 -19.67
C ARG A 301 6.15 -14.28 -18.40
N TYR A 302 5.50 -14.33 -17.23
CA TYR A 302 6.17 -14.76 -15.99
C TYR A 302 6.61 -16.22 -16.04
N LYS A 303 5.77 -17.14 -16.55
CA LYS A 303 6.17 -18.53 -16.79
C LYS A 303 7.34 -18.65 -17.75
N TYR A 304 7.35 -17.84 -18.81
CA TYR A 304 8.47 -17.79 -19.75
C TYR A 304 9.76 -17.33 -19.06
N TYR A 305 9.70 -16.26 -18.26
CA TYR A 305 10.86 -15.78 -17.49
C TYR A 305 11.41 -16.85 -16.54
N ASP A 306 10.55 -17.55 -15.81
CA ASP A 306 10.92 -18.69 -14.95
C ASP A 306 11.65 -19.79 -15.74
N SER A 307 11.11 -20.16 -16.90
CA SER A 307 11.66 -21.23 -17.73
C SER A 307 12.98 -20.84 -18.42
N ASN A 308 13.31 -19.55 -18.46
CA ASN A 308 14.46 -19.00 -19.16
C ASN A 308 15.32 -18.11 -18.25
N ARG A 309 15.36 -18.38 -16.94
CA ARG A 309 16.12 -17.61 -15.95
C ARG A 309 17.60 -17.44 -16.30
N ASN A 310 18.21 -18.41 -16.98
CA ASN A 310 19.59 -18.35 -17.44
C ASN A 310 19.85 -17.26 -18.50
N LEU A 311 18.82 -16.77 -19.20
CA LEU A 311 18.92 -15.70 -20.19
C LEU A 311 18.85 -14.30 -19.56
N TYR A 312 18.40 -14.20 -18.31
CA TYR A 312 18.11 -12.92 -17.65
C TYR A 312 18.79 -12.84 -16.28
N ALA A 313 19.60 -11.80 -16.05
CA ALA A 313 20.27 -11.62 -14.77
C ALA A 313 19.30 -11.50 -13.58
N ASN A 314 18.16 -10.84 -13.79
CA ASN A 314 17.09 -10.65 -12.81
C ASN A 314 15.81 -10.17 -13.52
N PHE A 315 14.74 -9.92 -12.76
CA PHE A 315 13.46 -9.48 -13.32
C PHE A 315 13.55 -8.08 -13.96
N GLU A 316 14.38 -7.19 -13.41
CA GLU A 316 14.63 -5.86 -13.98
C GLU A 316 15.24 -5.93 -15.39
N HIS A 317 16.09 -6.91 -15.68
CA HIS A 317 16.61 -7.16 -17.03
C HIS A 317 15.53 -7.69 -17.98
N TYR A 318 14.57 -8.48 -17.49
CA TYR A 318 13.45 -8.98 -18.28
C TYR A 318 12.34 -7.95 -18.50
N TYR A 319 12.21 -6.96 -17.61
CA TYR A 319 11.10 -6.02 -17.58
C TYR A 319 10.79 -5.31 -18.92
N PRO A 320 11.78 -4.78 -19.68
CA PRO A 320 11.49 -4.16 -20.97
C PRO A 320 10.88 -5.13 -22.00
N ILE A 321 11.24 -6.41 -21.92
CA ILE A 321 10.73 -7.46 -22.83
C ILE A 321 9.29 -7.81 -22.45
N LEU A 322 9.02 -7.89 -21.15
CA LEU A 322 7.68 -8.11 -20.59
C LEU A 322 6.67 -7.06 -21.08
N LEU A 323 7.05 -5.78 -21.14
CA LEU A 323 6.17 -4.68 -21.57
C LEU A 323 5.58 -4.85 -22.97
N ASN A 324 6.20 -5.66 -23.85
CA ASN A 324 5.62 -6.02 -25.15
C ASN A 324 4.26 -6.74 -25.02
N VAL A 325 3.88 -7.23 -23.84
CA VAL A 325 2.53 -7.78 -23.64
C VAL A 325 1.44 -6.77 -24.00
N PHE A 326 1.68 -5.47 -23.81
CA PHE A 326 0.74 -4.39 -24.12
C PHE A 326 0.71 -3.98 -25.59
N SER A 327 1.55 -4.57 -26.45
CA SER A 327 1.48 -4.36 -27.90
C SER A 327 0.42 -5.22 -28.59
N ASN A 328 0.01 -6.31 -27.95
CA ASN A 328 -0.89 -7.29 -28.53
C ASN A 328 -2.33 -6.87 -28.27
N TYR A 329 -3.09 -6.53 -29.32
CA TYR A 329 -4.51 -6.27 -29.18
C TYR A 329 -5.21 -7.44 -28.49
N ILE A 330 -5.99 -7.13 -27.45
CA ILE A 330 -6.93 -8.08 -26.86
C ILE A 330 -7.94 -8.39 -27.96
N THR A 331 -7.81 -9.54 -28.62
CA THR A 331 -8.92 -10.09 -29.40
C THR A 331 -10.04 -10.36 -28.42
N SER A 332 -11.19 -9.73 -28.63
CA SER A 332 -12.40 -10.01 -27.86
C SER A 332 -12.65 -11.51 -27.87
N ALA A 333 -12.50 -12.15 -26.71
CA ALA A 333 -13.19 -13.41 -26.48
C ALA A 333 -14.68 -13.04 -26.44
N GLU A 334 -15.41 -13.45 -27.48
CA GLU A 334 -16.86 -13.36 -27.57
C GLU A 334 -17.55 -14.06 -26.39
#